data_AF-A0A9P1CG10-F1
#
_entry.id   AF-A0A9P1CG10-F1
#
_cell.length_a   1.000
_cell.length_b   1.000
_cell.length_c   1.000
_cell.angle_alpha   90.00
_cell.angle_beta   90.00
_cell.angle_gamma   90.00
#
_symmetry.space_group_name_H-M   'P 1'
#
loop_
_entity.id
_entity.type
_entity.pdbx_description
1 polymer ?
#
loop_
_entity_poly.entity_id
_entity_poly.type
_entity_poly.pdbx_seq_one_letter_code
_entity_poly.pdbx_strand_id
1 'polypeptide(L)'
;MQPYIPMWVMKVSDFLQMTLPLPKHEDLLEKGLLHQQTPSCYCIFVSHQWLSTAHPDPEGKQLKVLQNCLQGIIERRLDVMNDAASQLHGEFKKLSSDQQARIKDAYLWLDWISIPQIVEDSETSEGDESREISGRLRRRSRGLRMSLRSFRYRSPGGHSYKLTEQEEYILSIPSFVQACQVFVALVPPVPHHETHEVCNYSSWFTRGWCRTELWCKMMLGNQDMPMIVISANDKVDFSRPVNWVDWLPHEGDFSYGRDRALVISIFEQALAHRLLWLQMGEHWDLYRYFLARSQTLTGQPLVRRSMSEFIEDFGFKSLELAKKQKGTMGPLLSAALAGDVELVKSLVEAKCQVDPTQLEAMTEMGIVGGLTPLHVVVMHGWRCPGVLETLLQARADANTVAKGIPVLAYCRSATDVEILVKYRADVNKATPPLKVPVLALASGENSKPEVIAKLLECRASPNGPVAGGIGTTHPLSLLSINATSNPYAVEAARLLVKATANVNQQCKASGVFYALEMLNRTYLHFARPRSNLMLFTAEWSTSPGLRLFVRQR
;
A
#
# COMPACT_ATOMS: atom_id res chain seq x y z
N MET A 1 18.63 -13.25 1.80
CA MET A 1 20.07 -13.08 2.11
C MET A 1 20.23 -13.03 3.63
N GLN A 2 21.35 -13.46 4.21
CA GLN A 2 21.59 -13.17 5.63
C GLN A 2 21.81 -11.66 5.79
N PRO A 3 21.20 -11.01 6.80
CA PRO A 3 21.42 -9.59 7.04
C PRO A 3 22.90 -9.35 7.36
N TYR A 4 23.45 -8.24 6.86
CA TYR A 4 24.86 -7.87 7.04
C TYR A 4 25.21 -7.59 8.52
N ILE A 5 24.18 -7.25 9.29
CA ILE A 5 24.21 -6.94 10.71
C ILE A 5 23.30 -7.93 11.45
N PRO A 6 23.62 -8.35 12.68
CA PRO A 6 22.76 -9.22 13.47
C PRO A 6 21.34 -8.65 13.59
N MET A 7 20.34 -9.46 13.28
CA MET A 7 18.95 -9.09 13.51
C MET A 7 18.56 -9.58 14.90
N TRP A 8 18.24 -8.67 15.83
CA TRP A 8 17.78 -9.02 17.17
C TRP A 8 16.28 -9.21 17.21
N VAL A 9 15.83 -10.25 17.92
CA VAL A 9 14.41 -10.60 18.06
C VAL A 9 14.09 -11.10 19.47
N MET A 10 12.85 -10.93 19.89
CA MET A 10 12.35 -11.39 21.21
C MET A 10 11.38 -12.55 21.03
N LYS A 11 11.36 -13.55 21.91
CA LYS A 11 10.35 -14.62 21.82
C LYS A 11 8.96 -14.08 22.12
N VAL A 12 7.96 -14.58 21.38
CA VAL A 12 6.54 -14.28 21.65
C VAL A 12 6.15 -14.69 23.08
N SER A 13 6.66 -15.84 23.56
CA SER A 13 6.41 -16.32 24.93
C SER A 13 6.83 -15.32 26.01
N ASP A 14 7.96 -14.64 25.78
CA ASP A 14 8.54 -13.71 26.74
C ASP A 14 7.81 -12.38 26.66
N PHE A 15 7.58 -11.87 25.45
CA PHE A 15 6.77 -10.67 25.20
C PHE A 15 5.37 -10.73 25.84
N LEU A 16 4.71 -11.89 25.80
CA LEU A 16 3.38 -12.07 26.40
C LEU A 16 3.37 -11.96 27.93
N GLN A 17 4.51 -12.19 28.59
CA GLN A 17 4.66 -12.10 30.05
C GLN A 17 5.17 -10.73 30.51
N MET A 18 5.62 -9.88 29.58
CA MET A 18 6.19 -8.58 29.91
C MET A 18 5.11 -7.57 30.33
N THR A 19 5.50 -6.73 31.29
CA THR A 19 4.75 -5.51 31.63
C THR A 19 5.10 -4.41 30.63
N LEU A 20 4.09 -3.60 30.26
CA LEU A 20 4.24 -2.50 29.32
C LEU A 20 4.31 -1.16 30.07
N PRO A 21 4.97 -0.12 29.52
CA PRO A 21 5.70 -0.08 28.24
C PRO A 21 6.96 -0.96 28.22
N LEU A 22 7.42 -1.35 27.02
CA LEU A 22 8.62 -2.19 26.90
C LEU A 22 9.89 -1.38 27.18
N PRO A 23 10.87 -1.96 27.90
CA PRO A 23 12.22 -1.40 28.00
C PRO A 23 12.88 -1.28 26.62
N LYS A 24 13.89 -0.41 26.51
CA LYS A 24 14.69 -0.24 25.31
C LYS A 24 15.56 -1.46 25.01
N HIS A 25 16.11 -1.52 23.80
CA HIS A 25 16.96 -2.60 23.30
C HIS A 25 18.05 -3.05 24.30
N GLU A 26 18.81 -2.12 24.86
CA GLU A 26 19.98 -2.43 25.70
C GLU A 26 19.58 -3.15 26.99
N ASP A 27 18.52 -2.68 27.65
CA ASP A 27 18.03 -3.27 28.90
C ASP A 27 17.51 -4.70 28.68
N LEU A 28 16.94 -4.97 27.49
CA LEU A 28 16.45 -6.29 27.12
C LEU A 28 17.57 -7.24 26.72
N LEU A 29 18.61 -6.70 26.08
CA LEU A 29 19.82 -7.44 25.75
C LEU A 29 20.56 -7.86 27.02
N GLU A 30 20.72 -6.96 27.99
CA GLU A 30 21.35 -7.25 29.29
C GLU A 30 20.58 -8.32 30.08
N LYS A 31 19.25 -8.29 30.00
CA LYS A 31 18.37 -9.31 30.61
C LYS A 31 18.37 -10.65 29.87
N GLY A 32 19.07 -10.77 28.74
CA GLY A 32 19.13 -11.98 27.93
C GLY A 32 17.81 -12.35 27.24
N LEU A 33 16.91 -11.37 27.06
CA LEU A 33 15.60 -11.56 26.43
C LEU A 33 15.63 -11.38 24.90
N LEU A 34 16.74 -10.86 24.37
CA LEU A 34 16.95 -10.72 22.93
C LEU A 34 17.84 -11.85 22.39
N HIS A 35 17.46 -12.36 21.24
CA HIS A 35 18.14 -13.43 20.53
C HIS A 35 18.55 -12.97 19.14
N GLN A 36 19.71 -13.41 18.67
CA GLN A 36 20.09 -13.20 17.27
C GLN A 36 19.25 -14.11 16.38
N GLN A 37 18.70 -13.56 15.31
CA GLN A 37 17.93 -14.30 14.34
C GLN A 37 18.80 -15.34 13.66
N THR A 38 18.26 -16.55 13.55
CA THR A 38 18.83 -17.63 12.74
C THR A 38 17.78 -18.10 11.73
N PRO A 39 18.17 -18.77 10.62
CA PRO A 39 17.21 -19.24 9.62
C PRO A 39 16.12 -20.18 10.13
N SER A 40 16.27 -20.78 11.32
CA SER A 40 15.25 -21.61 11.97
C SER A 40 14.20 -20.79 12.75
N CYS A 41 14.50 -19.54 13.09
CA CYS A 41 13.58 -18.66 13.81
C CYS A 41 12.39 -18.29 12.91
N TYR A 42 11.16 -18.57 13.38
CA TYR A 42 9.95 -18.06 12.76
C TYR A 42 9.67 -16.63 13.26
N CYS A 43 10.01 -15.63 12.46
CA CYS A 43 10.00 -14.22 12.85
C CYS A 43 8.77 -13.48 12.31
N ILE A 44 8.19 -12.65 13.16
CA ILE A 44 7.08 -11.75 12.89
C ILE A 44 7.64 -10.32 12.91
N PHE A 45 7.57 -9.63 11.78
CA PHE A 45 7.95 -8.22 11.67
C PHE A 45 6.75 -7.36 12.09
N VAL A 46 6.90 -6.55 13.14
CA VAL A 46 5.84 -5.65 13.62
C VAL A 46 6.16 -4.22 13.19
N SER A 47 5.33 -3.68 12.29
CA SER A 47 5.32 -2.28 11.90
C SER A 47 4.24 -1.54 12.67
N HIS A 48 4.58 -0.39 13.24
CA HIS A 48 3.62 0.47 13.94
C HIS A 48 4.00 1.95 13.84
N GLN A 49 3.04 2.81 14.14
CA GLN A 49 3.29 4.25 14.25
C GLN A 49 3.65 4.60 15.69
N TRP A 50 4.78 5.30 15.88
CA TRP A 50 5.18 5.87 17.16
C TRP A 50 4.13 6.86 17.68
N LEU A 51 3.80 6.73 18.96
CA LEU A 51 2.84 7.56 19.69
C LEU A 51 3.48 8.73 20.43
N SER A 52 4.81 8.85 20.44
CA SER A 52 5.52 9.99 21.02
C SER A 52 6.88 10.18 20.36
N THR A 53 7.58 11.28 20.66
CA THR A 53 8.95 11.48 20.16
C THR A 53 9.99 10.67 20.94
N ALA A 54 9.72 10.37 22.22
CA ALA A 54 10.69 9.72 23.11
C ALA A 54 10.54 8.20 23.18
N HIS A 55 9.32 7.69 23.01
CA HIS A 55 9.01 6.27 23.10
C HIS A 55 7.86 5.90 22.14
N PRO A 56 7.93 4.77 21.44
CA PRO A 56 6.94 4.44 20.41
C PRO A 56 5.55 4.12 20.96
N ASP A 57 5.43 3.59 22.18
CA ASP A 57 4.16 3.29 22.86
C ASP A 57 4.24 3.56 24.37
N PRO A 58 4.30 4.82 24.82
CA PRO A 58 4.65 5.19 26.21
C PRO A 58 3.71 4.62 27.26
N GLU A 59 2.44 4.42 26.90
CA GLU A 59 1.41 3.85 27.78
C GLU A 59 1.17 2.35 27.52
N GLY A 60 1.91 1.73 26.59
CA GLY A 60 1.75 0.32 26.25
C GLY A 60 0.42 -0.03 25.57
N LYS A 61 -0.31 0.94 25.03
CA LYS A 61 -1.68 0.74 24.51
C LYS A 61 -1.69 -0.08 23.23
N GLN A 62 -0.78 0.20 22.29
CA GLN A 62 -0.68 -0.56 21.04
C GLN A 62 -0.20 -1.98 21.31
N LEU A 63 0.87 -2.10 22.09
CA LEU A 63 1.48 -3.39 22.40
C LEU A 63 0.56 -4.26 23.26
N LYS A 64 -0.33 -3.66 24.06
CA LYS A 64 -1.35 -4.42 24.77
C LYS A 64 -2.34 -5.10 23.83
N VAL A 65 -2.76 -4.39 22.78
CA VAL A 65 -3.59 -4.98 21.72
C VAL A 65 -2.84 -6.13 21.04
N LEU A 66 -1.55 -5.95 20.73
CA LEU A 66 -0.73 -7.02 20.16
C LEU A 66 -0.66 -8.24 21.08
N GLN A 67 -0.40 -8.07 22.39
CA GLN A 67 -0.41 -9.16 23.36
C GLN A 67 -1.75 -9.91 23.37
N ASN A 68 -2.86 -9.17 23.43
CA ASN A 68 -4.20 -9.75 23.48
C ASN A 68 -4.53 -10.55 22.20
N CYS A 69 -4.15 -10.03 21.03
CA CYS A 69 -4.36 -10.70 19.75
C CYS A 69 -3.48 -11.94 19.60
N LEU A 70 -2.19 -11.86 19.91
CA LEU A 70 -1.29 -13.03 19.87
C LEU A 70 -1.77 -14.12 20.82
N GLN A 71 -2.17 -13.77 22.05
CA GLN A 71 -2.74 -14.73 23.00
C GLN A 71 -4.04 -15.34 22.46
N GLY A 72 -4.94 -14.52 21.92
CA GLY A 72 -6.19 -14.98 21.33
C GLY A 72 -5.99 -15.92 20.13
N ILE A 73 -4.95 -15.69 19.34
CA ILE A 73 -4.56 -16.58 18.24
C ILE A 73 -3.98 -17.89 18.81
N ILE A 74 -3.07 -17.85 19.78
CA ILE A 74 -2.47 -19.06 20.38
C ILE A 74 -3.55 -19.94 21.04
N GLU A 75 -4.52 -19.32 21.72
CA GLU A 75 -5.61 -20.01 22.41
C GLU A 75 -6.78 -20.41 21.49
N ARG A 76 -6.68 -20.14 20.18
CA ARG A 76 -7.72 -20.40 19.18
C ARG A 76 -9.06 -19.69 19.46
N ARG A 77 -9.01 -18.54 20.14
CA ARG A 77 -10.16 -17.63 20.33
C ARG A 77 -10.35 -16.68 19.16
N LEU A 78 -9.29 -16.39 18.41
CA LEU A 78 -9.32 -15.51 17.23
C LEU A 78 -9.00 -16.28 15.97
N ASP A 79 -9.86 -16.13 14.95
CA ASP A 79 -9.64 -16.61 13.60
C ASP A 79 -9.03 -15.50 12.75
N VAL A 80 -7.89 -15.75 12.11
CA VAL A 80 -7.29 -14.81 11.16
C VAL A 80 -7.69 -15.22 9.75
N MET A 81 -8.50 -14.38 9.09
CA MET A 81 -9.03 -14.60 7.74
C MET A 81 -8.83 -13.36 6.88
N ASN A 82 -8.98 -13.48 5.55
CA ASN A 82 -9.00 -12.29 4.69
C ASN A 82 -10.11 -11.30 5.09
N ASP A 83 -9.80 -10.02 4.96
CA ASP A 83 -10.78 -8.95 5.04
C ASP A 83 -11.87 -9.07 3.96
N ALA A 84 -13.00 -8.39 4.16
CA ALA A 84 -14.14 -8.49 3.24
C ALA A 84 -13.82 -8.01 1.82
N ALA A 85 -12.95 -6.99 1.66
CA ALA A 85 -12.56 -6.47 0.36
C ALA A 85 -11.69 -7.48 -0.40
N SER A 86 -10.73 -8.13 0.27
CA SER A 86 -9.94 -9.23 -0.31
C SER A 86 -10.84 -10.41 -0.72
N GLN A 87 -11.84 -10.76 0.09
CA GLN A 87 -12.80 -11.83 -0.23
C GLN A 87 -13.73 -11.49 -1.41
N LEU A 88 -14.12 -10.22 -1.59
CA LEU A 88 -14.83 -9.75 -2.79
C LEU A 88 -14.01 -9.97 -4.07
N HIS A 89 -12.68 -9.95 -3.97
CA HIS A 89 -11.77 -10.23 -5.09
C HIS A 89 -11.45 -11.72 -5.27
N GLY A 90 -12.11 -12.61 -4.49
CA GLY A 90 -11.96 -14.06 -4.60
C GLY A 90 -10.87 -14.66 -3.71
N GLU A 91 -10.28 -13.90 -2.78
CA GLU A 91 -9.24 -14.40 -1.89
C GLU A 91 -9.83 -14.92 -0.57
N PHE A 92 -9.64 -16.22 -0.32
CA PHE A 92 -10.12 -16.90 0.89
C PHE A 92 -8.97 -17.63 1.59
N LYS A 93 -8.15 -16.87 2.32
CA LYS A 93 -7.09 -17.36 3.20
C LYS A 93 -7.59 -17.35 4.64
N LYS A 94 -7.27 -18.43 5.35
CA LYS A 94 -7.44 -18.58 6.80
C LYS A 94 -6.15 -19.15 7.37
N LEU A 95 -5.75 -18.69 8.55
CA LEU A 95 -4.56 -19.20 9.23
C LEU A 95 -4.78 -20.69 9.54
N SER A 96 -3.86 -21.55 9.11
CA SER A 96 -3.97 -22.98 9.40
C SER A 96 -3.65 -23.27 10.87
N SER A 97 -4.13 -24.40 11.39
CA SER A 97 -3.81 -24.86 12.75
C SER A 97 -2.31 -24.96 13.00
N ASP A 98 -1.52 -25.33 11.99
CA ASP A 98 -0.06 -25.45 12.08
C ASP A 98 0.59 -24.07 12.14
N GLN A 99 0.14 -23.12 11.31
CA GLN A 99 0.63 -21.73 11.35
C GLN A 99 0.30 -21.07 12.70
N GLN A 100 -0.89 -21.33 13.22
CA GLN A 100 -1.32 -20.85 14.53
C GLN A 100 -0.48 -21.42 15.66
N ALA A 101 -0.15 -22.71 15.62
CA ALA A 101 0.72 -23.35 16.61
C ALA A 101 2.13 -22.75 16.61
N ARG A 102 2.66 -22.40 15.44
CA ARG A 102 3.99 -21.77 15.30
C ARG A 102 4.10 -20.38 15.92
N ILE A 103 2.98 -19.67 16.11
CA ILE A 103 3.01 -18.32 16.70
C ILE A 103 3.48 -18.35 18.16
N LYS A 104 3.18 -19.41 18.90
CA LYS A 104 3.61 -19.55 20.30
C LYS A 104 5.13 -19.54 20.44
N ASP A 105 5.82 -20.23 19.53
CA ASP A 105 7.28 -20.38 19.51
C ASP A 105 7.95 -19.39 18.53
N ALA A 106 7.20 -18.39 18.07
CA ALA A 106 7.69 -17.38 17.15
C ALA A 106 8.54 -16.32 17.86
N TYR A 107 9.20 -15.50 17.05
CA TYR A 107 10.01 -14.38 17.48
C TYR A 107 9.46 -13.08 16.90
N LEU A 108 9.50 -12.00 17.67
CA LEU A 108 9.06 -10.66 17.30
C LEU A 108 10.29 -9.82 16.95
N TRP A 109 10.21 -9.18 15.79
CA TRP A 109 11.02 -8.03 15.46
C TRP A 109 10.16 -6.77 15.61
N LEU A 110 10.62 -5.81 16.39
CA LEU A 110 9.99 -4.51 16.60
C LEU A 110 11.12 -3.50 16.74
N ASP A 111 11.07 -2.40 15.99
CA ASP A 111 12.13 -1.41 15.88
C ASP A 111 12.75 -1.01 17.24
N TRP A 112 11.93 -0.68 18.24
CA TRP A 112 12.36 -0.23 19.57
C TRP A 112 13.21 -1.23 20.36
N ILE A 113 12.92 -2.52 20.21
CA ILE A 113 13.62 -3.59 20.94
C ILE A 113 14.67 -4.28 20.08
N SER A 114 14.58 -4.16 18.75
CA SER A 114 15.43 -4.85 17.79
C SER A 114 16.55 -3.98 17.23
N ILE A 115 16.44 -2.66 17.38
CA ILE A 115 17.44 -1.67 16.96
C ILE A 115 18.04 -1.01 18.22
N PRO A 116 19.37 -0.91 18.33
CA PRO A 116 20.01 -0.15 19.41
C PRO A 116 19.52 1.30 19.48
N GLN A 117 19.29 1.81 20.70
CA GLN A 117 18.81 3.16 20.95
C GLN A 117 19.99 4.08 21.28
N ILE A 118 20.09 5.23 20.61
CA ILE A 118 21.18 6.20 20.87
C ILE A 118 21.08 6.65 22.33
N VAL A 119 22.19 6.50 23.06
CA VAL A 119 22.41 7.16 24.35
C VAL A 119 22.85 8.59 24.04
N GLU A 120 22.09 9.59 24.48
CA GLU A 120 22.62 10.96 24.56
C GLU A 120 23.74 10.96 25.59
N ASP A 121 24.97 10.70 25.16
CA ASP A 121 26.14 10.99 25.97
C ASP A 121 26.28 12.51 26.03
N SER A 122 26.01 13.05 27.23
CA SER A 122 26.38 14.40 27.64
C SER A 122 27.85 14.67 27.28
N GLU A 123 28.08 15.75 26.54
CA GLU A 123 29.34 16.49 26.38
C GLU A 123 30.62 15.75 26.79
N THR A 124 31.40 15.27 25.80
CA THR A 124 32.86 15.23 25.95
C THR A 124 33.60 15.49 24.63
N SER A 125 34.20 16.69 24.59
CA SER A 125 35.51 17.07 24.06
C SER A 125 36.11 16.34 22.86
N GLU A 126 36.45 17.16 21.86
CA GLU A 126 37.54 17.03 20.88
C GLU A 126 38.67 16.07 21.28
N GLY A 127 39.07 15.20 20.35
CA GLY A 127 40.23 14.33 20.51
C GLY A 127 40.43 13.37 19.34
N ASP A 128 41.36 13.72 18.48
CA ASP A 128 41.91 13.00 17.33
C ASP A 128 42.36 11.55 17.66
N GLU A 129 41.99 10.57 16.84
CA GLU A 129 42.97 9.59 16.32
C GLU A 129 42.38 8.79 15.14
N SER A 130 42.83 9.19 13.96
CA SER A 130 42.71 8.51 12.69
C SER A 130 43.19 7.06 12.75
N ARG A 131 42.32 6.07 12.53
CA ARG A 131 42.72 4.70 12.14
C ARG A 131 41.89 4.16 10.99
N GLU A 132 42.60 3.92 9.90
CA GLU A 132 42.19 3.39 8.61
C GLU A 132 41.72 1.93 8.71
N ILE A 133 40.46 1.62 8.34
CA ILE A 133 40.05 0.28 7.92
C ILE A 133 39.05 0.33 6.73
N SER A 134 39.60 0.03 5.55
CA SER A 134 39.08 -0.86 4.50
C SER A 134 37.67 -0.65 3.90
N GLY A 135 37.64 -0.11 2.68
CA GLY A 135 37.84 -0.97 1.51
C GLY A 135 37.01 -2.27 1.38
N ARG A 136 35.72 -2.31 1.78
CA ARG A 136 34.82 -3.45 1.46
C ARG A 136 33.53 -3.15 0.71
N LEU A 137 33.12 -1.88 0.57
CA LEU A 137 32.00 -1.48 -0.31
C LEU A 137 32.40 -1.14 -1.75
N ARG A 138 33.70 -1.03 -2.06
CA ARG A 138 34.19 -0.55 -3.37
C ARG A 138 34.53 -1.64 -4.40
N ARG A 139 34.49 -2.92 -4.03
CA ARG A 139 34.87 -4.03 -4.92
C ARG A 139 33.70 -4.96 -5.22
N ARG A 140 32.61 -4.44 -5.81
CA ARG A 140 31.70 -5.29 -6.62
C ARG A 140 30.83 -4.59 -7.67
N SER A 141 31.06 -3.31 -7.97
CA SER A 141 30.34 -2.62 -9.07
C SER A 141 30.99 -2.78 -10.46
N ARG A 142 32.03 -3.63 -10.61
CA ARG A 142 32.73 -3.81 -11.90
C ARG A 142 32.21 -4.94 -12.81
N GLY A 143 31.10 -5.60 -12.44
CA GLY A 143 30.41 -6.56 -13.31
C GLY A 143 29.08 -6.08 -13.91
N LEU A 144 28.58 -4.91 -13.50
CA LEU A 144 27.23 -4.43 -13.84
C LEU A 144 27.24 -3.53 -15.09
N ARG A 145 27.84 -4.02 -16.18
CA ARG A 145 27.74 -3.37 -17.49
C ARG A 145 27.09 -4.33 -18.46
N MET A 146 25.77 -4.37 -18.47
CA MET A 146 24.89 -4.32 -19.65
C MET A 146 23.46 -4.07 -19.14
N SER A 147 22.78 -3.03 -19.66
CA SER A 147 21.37 -2.64 -19.43
C SER A 147 20.93 -1.84 -18.17
N LEU A 148 21.82 -1.28 -17.33
CA LEU A 148 21.43 -0.37 -16.22
C LEU A 148 22.05 1.04 -16.35
N ARG A 149 22.02 1.63 -17.55
CA ARG A 149 22.59 2.96 -17.79
C ARG A 149 21.90 4.08 -17.01
N SER A 150 20.65 3.90 -16.58
CA SER A 150 19.83 4.89 -15.86
C SER A 150 20.04 4.94 -14.34
N PHE A 151 20.58 3.90 -13.72
CA PHE A 151 20.83 3.84 -12.27
C PHE A 151 22.31 4.13 -11.96
N ARG A 152 22.75 5.37 -12.17
CA ARG A 152 24.02 5.85 -11.59
C ARG A 152 23.74 6.48 -10.23
N TYR A 153 23.83 5.66 -9.19
CA TYR A 153 23.93 6.17 -7.82
C TYR A 153 25.14 7.12 -7.74
N ARG A 154 24.89 8.41 -7.50
CA ARG A 154 25.89 9.39 -7.09
C ARG A 154 25.65 9.64 -5.60
N SER A 155 26.56 9.16 -4.75
CA SER A 155 26.54 9.55 -3.32
C SER A 155 26.47 11.07 -3.21
N PRO A 156 25.51 11.63 -2.45
CA PRO A 156 25.51 13.04 -2.13
C PRO A 156 26.69 13.32 -1.19
N GLY A 157 27.66 14.10 -1.65
CA GLY A 157 28.75 14.63 -0.80
C GLY A 157 29.89 13.64 -0.52
N GLY A 158 31.11 14.01 -0.94
CA GLY A 158 32.34 13.28 -0.64
C GLY A 158 32.84 13.43 0.80
N HIS A 159 31.96 13.39 1.80
CA HIS A 159 32.34 13.40 3.22
C HIS A 159 31.96 12.06 3.85
N SER A 160 32.98 11.30 4.23
CA SER A 160 32.86 10.01 4.91
C SER A 160 32.40 10.21 6.36
N TYR A 161 31.12 10.49 6.58
CA TYR A 161 30.54 10.36 7.92
C TYR A 161 30.50 8.88 8.30
N LYS A 162 31.04 8.54 9.47
CA LYS A 162 30.90 7.21 10.07
C LYS A 162 29.46 7.10 10.58
N LEU A 163 28.72 6.10 10.10
CA LEU A 163 27.36 5.84 10.55
C LEU A 163 27.40 5.41 12.03
N THR A 164 26.42 5.86 12.80
CA THR A 164 26.16 5.33 14.14
C THR A 164 25.64 3.89 14.05
N GLU A 165 25.79 3.11 15.12
CA GLU A 165 25.26 1.74 15.14
C GLU A 165 23.75 1.71 14.87
N GLN A 166 22.98 2.62 15.47
CA GLN A 166 21.55 2.75 15.21
C GLN A 166 21.25 2.99 13.72
N GLU A 167 21.98 3.89 13.06
CA GLU A 167 21.78 4.18 11.63
C GLU A 167 22.10 2.95 10.75
N GLU A 168 23.13 2.18 11.09
CA GLU A 168 23.46 0.95 10.37
C GLU A 168 22.34 -0.10 10.47
N TYR A 169 21.72 -0.24 11.64
CA TYR A 169 20.55 -1.11 11.85
C TYR A 169 19.31 -0.59 11.10
N ILE A 170 19.05 0.72 11.13
CA ILE A 170 17.94 1.35 10.38
C ILE A 170 18.11 1.10 8.87
N LEU A 171 19.31 1.28 8.34
CA LEU A 171 19.62 0.99 6.93
C LEU A 171 19.48 -0.51 6.58
N SER A 172 19.49 -1.39 7.58
CA SER A 172 19.36 -2.85 7.44
C SER A 172 17.91 -3.35 7.54
N ILE A 173 16.93 -2.49 7.84
CA ILE A 173 15.49 -2.81 7.85
C ILE A 173 15.04 -3.63 6.63
N PRO A 174 15.43 -3.32 5.37
CA PRO A 174 15.04 -4.12 4.21
C PRO A 174 15.44 -5.59 4.31
N SER A 175 16.61 -5.87 4.90
CA SER A 175 17.10 -7.23 5.12
C SER A 175 16.36 -7.91 6.27
N PHE A 176 16.01 -7.17 7.32
CA PHE A 176 15.22 -7.69 8.44
C PHE A 176 13.80 -8.07 8.01
N VAL A 177 13.14 -7.22 7.20
CA VAL A 177 11.85 -7.53 6.58
C VAL A 177 11.93 -8.82 5.77
N GLN A 178 12.98 -8.98 4.95
CA GLN A 178 13.18 -10.19 4.15
C GLN A 178 13.43 -11.46 5.00
N ALA A 179 14.03 -11.32 6.18
CA ALA A 179 14.29 -12.43 7.09
C ALA A 179 13.04 -12.90 7.86
N CYS A 180 11.97 -12.10 7.87
CA CYS A 180 10.72 -12.42 8.57
C CYS A 180 9.75 -13.23 7.71
N GLN A 181 8.88 -14.00 8.38
CA GLN A 181 7.88 -14.86 7.73
C GLN A 181 6.47 -14.27 7.76
N VAL A 182 6.20 -13.30 8.64
CA VAL A 182 4.91 -12.62 8.76
C VAL A 182 5.14 -11.12 8.91
N PHE A 183 4.36 -10.30 8.22
CA PHE A 183 4.35 -8.85 8.40
C PHE A 183 3.09 -8.46 9.16
N VAL A 184 3.22 -7.78 10.29
CA VAL A 184 2.11 -7.26 11.09
C VAL A 184 2.11 -5.74 10.99
N ALA A 185 0.99 -5.16 10.54
CA ALA A 185 0.70 -3.75 10.75
C ALA A 185 -0.15 -3.63 12.03
N LEU A 186 0.46 -3.12 13.10
CA LEU A 186 -0.19 -2.88 14.38
C LEU A 186 -0.71 -1.44 14.41
N VAL A 187 -2.03 -1.30 14.25
CA VAL A 187 -2.69 -0.03 13.95
C VAL A 187 -3.97 0.22 14.75
N PRO A 188 -4.04 -0.13 16.06
CA PRO A 188 -5.22 0.18 16.85
C PRO A 188 -5.38 1.70 17.02
N PRO A 189 -6.62 2.21 17.07
CA PRO A 189 -6.87 3.63 17.26
C PRO A 189 -6.41 4.07 18.65
N VAL A 190 -5.30 4.81 18.71
CA VAL A 190 -4.71 5.32 19.96
C VAL A 190 -4.28 6.77 19.75
N PRO A 191 -4.64 7.71 20.64
CA PRO A 191 -4.16 9.08 20.56
C PRO A 191 -2.64 9.16 20.71
N HIS A 192 -1.99 9.96 19.87
CA HIS A 192 -0.60 10.37 20.08
C HIS A 192 -0.48 11.12 21.40
N HIS A 193 0.61 10.90 22.12
CA HIS A 193 0.83 11.42 23.47
C HIS A 193 0.84 12.95 23.49
N GLU A 194 1.58 13.58 22.57
CA GLU A 194 1.72 15.03 22.49
C GLU A 194 0.68 15.71 21.60
N THR A 195 0.40 15.19 20.39
CA THR A 195 -0.50 15.87 19.44
C THR A 195 -1.98 15.58 19.69
N HIS A 196 -2.29 14.52 20.45
CA HIS A 196 -3.63 13.97 20.66
C HIS A 196 -4.38 13.55 19.38
N GLU A 197 -3.71 13.56 18.23
CA GLU A 197 -4.25 13.02 16.99
C GLU A 197 -4.36 11.50 17.09
N VAL A 198 -5.44 10.93 16.54
CA VAL A 198 -5.67 9.49 16.61
C VAL A 198 -4.78 8.77 15.61
N CYS A 199 -3.81 8.01 16.12
CA CYS A 199 -3.02 7.06 15.33
C CYS A 199 -3.86 5.81 15.04
N ASN A 200 -3.98 5.41 13.78
CA ASN A 200 -4.76 4.24 13.32
C ASN A 200 -4.23 3.74 11.96
N TYR A 201 -4.97 2.84 11.30
CA TYR A 201 -4.57 2.29 10.00
C TYR A 201 -4.38 3.36 8.92
N SER A 202 -5.20 4.40 8.94
CA SER A 202 -5.12 5.50 7.97
C SER A 202 -3.89 6.38 8.21
N SER A 203 -3.58 6.75 9.46
CA SER A 203 -2.41 7.57 9.78
C SER A 203 -1.10 6.78 9.62
N TRP A 204 -1.12 5.46 9.85
CA TRP A 204 0.05 4.60 9.60
C TRP A 204 0.53 4.70 8.14
N PHE A 205 -0.41 4.78 7.19
CA PHE A 205 -0.08 5.02 5.78
C PHE A 205 0.39 6.43 5.46
N THR A 206 0.38 7.41 6.37
CA THR A 206 0.99 8.72 6.09
C THR A 206 2.47 8.73 6.45
N ARG A 207 2.91 7.87 7.37
CA ARG A 207 4.29 7.83 7.87
C ARG A 207 5.27 7.27 6.84
N GLY A 208 6.36 8.02 6.60
CA GLY A 208 7.40 7.65 5.65
C GLY A 208 8.05 6.30 5.95
N TRP A 209 8.46 6.06 7.20
CA TRP A 209 9.08 4.79 7.61
C TRP A 209 8.15 3.58 7.50
N CYS A 210 6.89 3.71 7.93
CA CYS A 210 5.88 2.66 7.80
C CYS A 210 5.63 2.29 6.32
N ARG A 211 5.59 3.29 5.43
CA ARG A 211 5.57 3.05 3.98
C ARG A 211 6.83 2.31 3.52
N THR A 212 8.02 2.74 3.95
CA THR A 212 9.28 2.07 3.58
C THR A 212 9.28 0.60 3.94
N GLU A 213 8.85 0.25 5.15
CA GLU A 213 8.76 -1.14 5.62
C GLU A 213 7.80 -1.97 4.76
N LEU A 214 6.61 -1.42 4.47
CA LEU A 214 5.64 -2.06 3.58
C LEU A 214 6.23 -2.25 2.18
N TRP A 215 6.89 -1.25 1.63
CA TRP A 215 7.55 -1.33 0.33
C TRP A 215 8.67 -2.36 0.32
N CYS A 216 9.46 -2.50 1.40
CA CYS A 216 10.44 -3.56 1.54
C CYS A 216 9.77 -4.93 1.51
N LYS A 217 8.64 -5.11 2.20
CA LYS A 217 7.85 -6.35 2.16
C LYS A 217 7.32 -6.65 0.76
N MET A 218 6.91 -5.64 0.01
CA MET A 218 6.38 -5.82 -1.35
C MET A 218 7.47 -6.02 -2.40
N MET A 219 8.64 -5.39 -2.27
CA MET A 219 9.77 -5.50 -3.21
C MET A 219 10.67 -6.71 -2.96
N LEU A 220 11.01 -6.96 -1.69
CA LEU A 220 12.09 -7.86 -1.28
C LEU A 220 11.61 -9.08 -0.49
N GLY A 221 10.38 -9.01 0.03
CA GLY A 221 9.78 -10.11 0.79
C GLY A 221 9.60 -11.35 -0.07
N ASN A 222 9.59 -12.51 0.57
CA ASN A 222 9.08 -13.72 -0.07
C ASN A 222 7.65 -13.42 -0.54
N GLN A 223 7.30 -13.74 -1.79
CA GLN A 223 6.01 -13.36 -2.36
C GLN A 223 4.82 -13.88 -1.54
N ASP A 224 5.04 -14.96 -0.77
CA ASP A 224 4.05 -15.58 0.10
C ASP A 224 3.97 -15.00 1.52
N MET A 225 4.82 -14.03 1.90
CA MET A 225 4.81 -13.42 3.23
C MET A 225 3.46 -12.72 3.49
N PRO A 226 2.60 -13.26 4.39
CA PRO A 226 1.32 -12.67 4.67
C PRO A 226 1.48 -11.35 5.43
N MET A 227 0.60 -10.41 5.10
CA MET A 227 0.38 -9.21 5.90
C MET A 227 -0.86 -9.41 6.77
N ILE A 228 -0.69 -9.23 8.08
CA ILE A 228 -1.75 -9.25 9.08
C ILE A 228 -1.95 -7.82 9.58
N VAL A 229 -3.18 -7.35 9.61
CA VAL A 229 -3.55 -6.05 10.18
C VAL A 229 -4.24 -6.27 11.51
N ILE A 230 -3.69 -5.71 12.57
CA ILE A 230 -4.27 -5.72 13.92
C ILE A 230 -4.77 -4.32 14.23
N SER A 231 -6.09 -4.15 14.31
CA SER A 231 -6.73 -2.85 14.51
C SER A 231 -7.57 -2.76 15.79
N ALA A 232 -7.81 -3.88 16.48
CA ALA A 232 -8.44 -3.95 17.79
C ALA A 232 -8.12 -5.29 18.45
N ASN A 233 -8.48 -5.47 19.74
CA ASN A 233 -8.21 -6.68 20.53
C ASN A 233 -8.77 -7.97 19.91
N ASP A 234 -9.83 -7.84 19.11
CA ASP A 234 -10.57 -8.91 18.47
C ASP A 234 -10.58 -8.81 16.94
N LYS A 235 -9.83 -7.85 16.37
CA LYS A 235 -9.81 -7.58 14.93
C LYS A 235 -8.43 -7.80 14.33
N VAL A 236 -8.26 -8.99 13.77
CA VAL A 236 -7.02 -9.49 13.15
C VAL A 236 -7.35 -10.10 11.80
N ASP A 237 -6.96 -9.42 10.72
CA ASP A 237 -7.30 -9.84 9.36
C ASP A 237 -6.04 -10.01 8.51
N PHE A 238 -6.04 -11.02 7.62
CA PHE A 238 -5.14 -11.00 6.48
C PHE A 238 -5.56 -9.86 5.57
N SER A 239 -4.66 -8.90 5.40
CA SER A 239 -4.89 -7.78 4.50
C SER A 239 -4.01 -7.93 3.28
N ARG A 240 -4.62 -7.74 2.11
CA ARG A 240 -3.89 -7.40 0.90
C ARG A 240 -3.88 -5.88 0.78
N PRO A 241 -2.71 -5.23 0.88
CA PRO A 241 -2.65 -3.80 0.62
C PRO A 241 -2.82 -3.64 -0.90
N VAL A 242 -4.01 -3.25 -1.38
CA VAL A 242 -4.30 -3.16 -2.82
C VAL A 242 -3.81 -1.86 -3.46
N ASN A 243 -3.67 -0.80 -2.66
CA ASN A 243 -3.30 0.56 -3.11
C ASN A 243 -1.88 1.00 -2.68
N TRP A 244 -1.05 0.08 -2.19
CA TRP A 244 0.30 0.38 -1.69
C TRP A 244 1.23 1.03 -2.71
N VAL A 245 1.05 0.71 -4.00
CA VAL A 245 1.85 1.25 -5.10
C VAL A 245 1.68 2.76 -5.31
N ASP A 246 0.69 3.37 -4.67
CA ASP A 246 0.45 4.82 -4.70
C ASP A 246 0.96 5.52 -3.43
N TRP A 247 1.26 4.78 -2.36
CA TRP A 247 1.77 5.31 -1.10
C TRP A 247 3.30 5.31 -1.09
N LEU A 248 3.88 6.24 -1.84
CA LEU A 248 5.33 6.28 -2.05
C LEU A 248 6.07 6.61 -0.75
N PRO A 249 7.16 5.89 -0.41
CA PRO A 249 7.89 6.11 0.86
C PRO A 249 8.41 7.52 1.01
N HIS A 250 8.94 8.08 -0.08
CA HIS A 250 9.54 9.42 -0.10
C HIS A 250 8.50 10.55 -0.08
N GLU A 251 7.20 10.26 -0.17
CA GLU A 251 6.10 11.23 -0.02
C GLU A 251 5.46 11.15 1.38
N GLY A 252 5.96 10.29 2.28
CA GLY A 252 5.43 10.19 3.64
C GLY A 252 5.91 11.31 4.56
N ASP A 253 5.28 11.36 5.73
CA ASP A 253 5.60 12.23 6.84
C ASP A 253 6.76 11.65 7.66
N PHE A 254 7.75 12.50 7.95
CA PHE A 254 8.93 12.13 8.72
C PHE A 254 9.07 13.06 9.92
N SER A 255 9.37 12.49 11.09
CA SER A 255 9.72 13.28 12.27
C SER A 255 11.00 14.08 12.03
N TYR A 256 11.97 13.48 11.33
CA TYR A 256 13.23 14.12 10.96
C TYR A 256 13.37 14.18 9.44
N GLY A 257 13.46 15.38 8.87
CA GLY A 257 13.51 15.56 7.42
C GLY A 257 14.68 14.85 6.71
N ARG A 258 15.79 14.60 7.43
CA ARG A 258 16.96 13.85 6.93
C ARG A 258 16.63 12.41 6.53
N ASP A 259 15.65 11.79 7.19
CA ASP A 259 15.26 10.40 6.97
C ASP A 259 14.69 10.17 5.56
N ARG A 260 14.12 11.22 4.94
CA ARG A 260 13.59 11.15 3.58
C ARG A 260 14.67 10.72 2.59
N ALA A 261 15.88 11.27 2.71
CA ALA A 261 17.00 10.92 1.83
C ALA A 261 17.47 9.47 2.07
N LEU A 262 17.49 9.03 3.33
CA LEU A 262 17.83 7.65 3.69
C LEU A 262 16.82 6.67 3.07
N VAL A 263 15.52 6.93 3.23
CA VAL A 263 14.44 6.11 2.66
C VAL A 263 14.52 6.03 1.14
N ILE A 264 14.80 7.15 0.45
CA ILE A 264 15.00 7.14 -1.01
C ILE A 264 16.15 6.20 -1.38
N SER A 265 17.28 6.28 -0.67
CA SER A 265 18.46 5.46 -0.97
C SER A 265 18.24 3.96 -0.69
N ILE A 266 17.52 3.62 0.37
CA ILE A 266 17.05 2.25 0.67
C ILE A 266 16.19 1.75 -0.48
N PHE A 267 15.22 2.57 -0.90
CA PHE A 267 14.25 2.20 -1.90
C PHE A 267 14.87 2.01 -3.29
N GLU A 268 15.79 2.90 -3.71
CA GLU A 268 16.52 2.77 -4.97
C GLU A 268 17.29 1.44 -5.05
N GLN A 269 17.93 1.03 -3.95
CA GLN A 269 18.64 -0.26 -3.88
C GLN A 269 17.67 -1.44 -3.98
N ALA A 270 16.54 -1.39 -3.26
CA ALA A 270 15.52 -2.43 -3.29
C ALA A 270 14.91 -2.58 -4.70
N LEU A 271 14.59 -1.46 -5.35
CA LEU A 271 14.04 -1.43 -6.70
C LEU A 271 15.05 -1.97 -7.73
N ALA A 272 16.31 -1.56 -7.66
CA ALA A 272 17.35 -2.05 -8.56
C ALA A 272 17.54 -3.57 -8.44
N HIS A 273 17.55 -4.10 -7.21
CA HIS A 273 17.62 -5.54 -6.96
C HIS A 273 16.39 -6.28 -7.51
N ARG A 274 15.19 -5.73 -7.30
CA ARG A 274 13.93 -6.29 -7.82
C ARG A 274 13.92 -6.32 -9.35
N LEU A 275 14.31 -5.24 -10.02
CA LEU A 275 14.40 -5.17 -11.48
C LEU A 275 15.36 -6.22 -12.04
N LEU A 276 16.55 -6.38 -11.44
CA LEU A 276 17.52 -7.39 -11.88
C LEU A 276 16.94 -8.81 -11.75
N TRP A 277 16.31 -9.12 -10.61
CA TRP A 277 15.68 -10.42 -10.39
C TRP A 277 14.56 -10.71 -11.40
N LEU A 278 13.68 -9.73 -11.64
CA LEU A 278 12.59 -9.85 -12.61
C LEU A 278 13.11 -10.05 -14.05
N GLN A 279 14.19 -9.35 -14.41
CA GLN A 279 14.83 -9.50 -15.72
C GLN A 279 15.45 -10.90 -15.89
N MET A 280 16.17 -11.40 -14.87
CA MET A 280 16.78 -12.74 -14.90
C MET A 280 15.73 -13.86 -14.93
N GLY A 281 14.60 -13.67 -14.26
CA GLY A 281 13.47 -14.60 -14.27
C GLY A 281 12.52 -14.43 -15.47
N GLU A 282 12.82 -13.52 -16.41
CA GLU A 282 11.97 -13.17 -17.55
C GLU A 282 10.53 -12.78 -17.19
N HIS A 283 10.32 -12.20 -15.99
CA HIS A 283 9.05 -11.67 -15.53
C HIS A 283 8.77 -10.27 -16.13
N TRP A 284 8.67 -10.23 -17.46
CA TRP A 284 8.71 -8.99 -18.26
C TRP A 284 7.60 -7.98 -17.92
N ASP A 285 6.37 -8.43 -17.64
CA ASP A 285 5.29 -7.49 -17.33
C ASP A 285 5.57 -6.70 -16.04
N LEU A 286 5.98 -7.40 -14.97
CA LEU A 286 6.36 -6.74 -13.72
C LEU A 286 7.62 -5.90 -13.87
N TYR A 287 8.62 -6.41 -14.60
CA TYR A 287 9.84 -5.66 -14.91
C TYR A 287 9.51 -4.31 -15.56
N ARG A 288 8.67 -4.32 -16.60
CA ARG A 288 8.27 -3.11 -17.34
C ARG A 288 7.42 -2.18 -16.48
N TYR A 289 6.54 -2.69 -15.63
CA TYR A 289 5.77 -1.89 -14.69
C TYR A 289 6.68 -1.09 -13.74
N PHE A 290 7.62 -1.78 -13.09
CA PHE A 290 8.57 -1.12 -12.18
C PHE A 290 9.54 -0.19 -12.90
N LEU A 291 10.03 -0.57 -14.08
CA LEU A 291 10.94 0.26 -14.86
C LEU A 291 10.25 1.54 -15.35
N ALA A 292 9.02 1.43 -15.88
CA ALA A 292 8.21 2.57 -16.30
C ALA A 292 8.04 3.55 -15.14
N ARG A 293 7.63 3.06 -13.98
CA ARG A 293 7.34 3.92 -12.83
C ARG A 293 8.58 4.32 -12.04
N SER A 294 9.78 3.84 -12.37
CA SER A 294 10.99 3.99 -11.56
C SER A 294 11.24 5.42 -11.08
N GLN A 295 11.17 6.41 -11.97
CA GLN A 295 11.34 7.84 -11.63
C GLN A 295 10.29 8.32 -10.64
N THR A 296 9.02 7.96 -10.86
CA THR A 296 7.93 8.31 -9.93
C THR A 296 8.15 7.64 -8.57
N LEU A 297 8.49 6.35 -8.55
CA LEU A 297 8.65 5.59 -7.31
C LEU A 297 9.80 6.11 -6.45
N THR A 298 10.89 6.60 -7.07
CA THR A 298 12.07 7.12 -6.36
C THR A 298 12.07 8.64 -6.19
N GLY A 299 11.08 9.36 -6.73
CA GLY A 299 11.04 10.83 -6.70
C GLY A 299 12.08 11.50 -7.60
N GLN A 300 12.63 10.76 -8.57
CA GLN A 300 13.63 11.24 -9.51
C GLN A 300 12.97 11.93 -10.71
N PRO A 301 13.68 12.85 -11.41
CA PRO A 301 13.14 13.49 -12.60
C PRO A 301 12.90 12.49 -13.73
N LEU A 302 11.93 12.81 -14.60
CA LEU A 302 11.61 12.03 -15.79
C LEU A 302 12.86 11.78 -16.65
N VAL A 303 13.04 10.52 -17.06
CA VAL A 303 14.08 10.12 -18.01
C VAL A 303 13.44 9.92 -19.37
N ARG A 304 13.72 10.84 -20.30
CA ARG A 304 13.32 10.69 -21.71
C ARG A 304 14.19 9.67 -22.40
N ARG A 305 13.57 8.83 -23.23
CA ARG A 305 14.27 7.79 -23.99
C ARG A 305 13.99 7.95 -25.47
N SER A 306 15.00 7.71 -26.30
CA SER A 306 14.77 7.45 -27.72
C SER A 306 13.99 6.15 -27.90
N MET A 307 13.34 5.98 -29.06
CA MET A 307 12.62 4.73 -29.38
C MET A 307 13.54 3.50 -29.28
N SER A 308 14.80 3.61 -29.71
CA SER A 308 15.79 2.53 -29.62
C SER A 308 16.14 2.17 -28.18
N GLU A 309 16.41 3.17 -27.34
CA GLU A 309 16.69 2.95 -25.91
C GLU A 309 15.47 2.38 -25.19
N PHE A 310 14.26 2.84 -25.53
CA PHE A 310 13.03 2.30 -24.96
C PHE A 310 12.83 0.82 -25.30
N ILE A 311 13.02 0.42 -26.55
CA ILE A 311 12.89 -0.98 -26.97
C ILE A 311 13.92 -1.86 -26.25
N GLU A 312 15.17 -1.40 -26.15
CA GLU A 312 16.25 -2.12 -25.45
C GLU A 312 15.99 -2.21 -23.94
N ASP A 313 15.79 -1.07 -23.27
CA ASP A 313 15.64 -0.98 -21.81
C ASP A 313 14.43 -1.78 -21.31
N PHE A 314 13.31 -1.78 -22.05
CA PHE A 314 12.08 -2.48 -21.64
C PHE A 314 12.05 -3.95 -22.07
N GLY A 315 13.15 -4.46 -22.64
CA GLY A 315 13.26 -5.86 -23.05
C GLY A 315 12.30 -6.24 -24.18
N PHE A 316 12.02 -5.31 -25.09
CA PHE A 316 11.28 -5.60 -26.32
C PHE A 316 12.26 -6.08 -27.39
N LYS A 317 11.92 -7.16 -28.12
CA LYS A 317 12.77 -7.65 -29.22
C LYS A 317 12.81 -6.68 -30.41
N SER A 318 11.66 -6.08 -30.72
CA SER A 318 11.50 -5.03 -31.73
C SER A 318 10.16 -4.36 -31.55
N LEU A 319 9.98 -3.16 -32.15
CA LEU A 319 8.70 -2.46 -32.11
C LEU A 319 7.57 -3.26 -32.78
N GLU A 320 7.84 -3.92 -33.91
CA GLU A 320 6.85 -4.72 -34.64
C GLU A 320 6.38 -5.96 -33.86
N LEU A 321 7.27 -6.57 -33.09
CA LEU A 321 6.90 -7.67 -32.20
C LEU A 321 6.18 -7.16 -30.95
N ALA A 322 6.60 -6.02 -30.40
CA ALA A 322 5.97 -5.41 -29.23
C ALA A 322 4.50 -5.03 -29.50
N LYS A 323 4.18 -4.56 -30.71
CA LYS A 323 2.80 -4.26 -31.15
C LYS A 323 1.86 -5.46 -31.11
N LYS A 324 2.40 -6.68 -31.26
CA LYS A 324 1.62 -7.92 -31.34
C LYS A 324 1.61 -8.70 -30.02
N GLN A 325 2.30 -8.21 -29.00
CA GLN A 325 2.40 -8.90 -27.72
C GLN A 325 1.06 -8.84 -26.97
N LYS A 326 0.65 -9.96 -26.38
CA LYS A 326 -0.60 -10.11 -25.60
C LYS A 326 -0.43 -9.87 -24.09
N GLY A 327 0.70 -9.31 -23.66
CA GLY A 327 1.01 -9.08 -22.25
C GLY A 327 0.34 -7.83 -21.69
N THR A 328 0.29 -7.73 -20.36
CA THR A 328 -0.31 -6.57 -19.66
C THR A 328 0.48 -5.30 -19.94
N MET A 329 1.82 -5.38 -19.89
CA MET A 329 2.71 -4.23 -20.09
C MET A 329 3.23 -4.19 -21.52
N GLY A 330 2.34 -3.78 -22.44
CA GLY A 330 2.69 -3.43 -23.82
C GLY A 330 3.50 -2.12 -23.91
N PRO A 331 4.02 -1.80 -25.11
CA PRO A 331 4.88 -0.63 -25.31
C PRO A 331 4.19 0.69 -24.98
N LEU A 332 2.93 0.87 -25.41
CA LEU A 332 2.18 2.11 -25.17
C LEU A 332 1.89 2.33 -23.67
N LEU A 333 1.42 1.31 -22.96
CA LEU A 333 1.17 1.41 -21.52
C LEU A 333 2.49 1.64 -20.74
N SER A 334 3.58 0.99 -21.14
CA SER A 334 4.90 1.20 -20.53
C SER A 334 5.39 2.64 -20.69
N ALA A 335 5.28 3.21 -21.89
CA ALA A 335 5.63 4.61 -22.14
C ALA A 335 4.70 5.59 -21.40
N ALA A 336 3.40 5.27 -21.35
CA ALA A 336 2.41 6.08 -20.66
C ALA A 336 2.69 6.13 -19.14
N LEU A 337 2.97 4.99 -18.50
CA LEU A 337 3.33 4.94 -17.08
C LEU A 337 4.72 5.55 -16.80
N ALA A 338 5.60 5.58 -17.79
CA ALA A 338 6.87 6.31 -17.69
C ALA A 338 6.68 7.82 -17.72
N GLY A 339 5.51 8.34 -18.13
CA GLY A 339 5.26 9.77 -18.21
C GLY A 339 5.88 10.45 -19.43
N ASP A 340 6.38 9.69 -20.41
CA ASP A 340 7.06 10.22 -21.60
C ASP A 340 6.04 10.52 -22.71
N VAL A 341 5.52 11.75 -22.71
CA VAL A 341 4.50 12.22 -23.67
C VAL A 341 4.96 12.12 -25.12
N GLU A 342 6.24 12.44 -25.40
CA GLU A 342 6.75 12.42 -26.77
C GLU A 342 6.90 10.99 -27.28
N LEU A 343 7.37 10.08 -26.44
CA LEU A 343 7.42 8.66 -26.78
C LEU A 343 6.02 8.08 -27.00
N VAL A 344 5.03 8.48 -26.19
CA VAL A 344 3.62 8.08 -26.39
C VAL A 344 3.12 8.54 -27.76
N LYS A 345 3.37 9.79 -28.16
CA LYS A 345 3.02 10.29 -29.51
C LYS A 345 3.68 9.46 -30.61
N SER A 346 4.99 9.21 -30.50
CA SER A 346 5.71 8.40 -31.49
C SER A 346 5.17 6.96 -31.59
N LEU A 347 4.75 6.35 -30.48
CA LEU A 347 4.15 5.01 -30.49
C LEU A 347 2.75 5.00 -31.12
N VAL A 348 1.95 6.04 -30.87
CA VAL A 348 0.64 6.23 -31.52
C VAL A 348 0.81 6.42 -33.03
N GLU A 349 1.76 7.26 -33.46
CA GLU A 349 2.10 7.45 -34.89
C GLU A 349 2.59 6.14 -35.54
N ALA A 350 3.34 5.33 -34.79
CA ALA A 350 3.74 4.00 -35.20
C ALA A 350 2.58 2.98 -35.23
N LYS A 351 1.33 3.40 -34.98
CA LYS A 351 0.12 2.56 -34.97
C LYS A 351 0.11 1.49 -33.86
N CYS A 352 0.70 1.78 -32.70
CA CYS A 352 0.43 0.99 -31.50
C CYS A 352 -1.05 1.15 -31.11
N GLN A 353 -1.68 0.07 -30.65
CA GLN A 353 -3.10 0.10 -30.24
C GLN A 353 -3.27 0.95 -28.98
N VAL A 354 -4.20 1.90 -29.04
CA VAL A 354 -4.50 2.87 -27.96
C VAL A 354 -5.51 2.29 -26.98
N ASP A 355 -6.62 1.79 -27.51
CA ASP A 355 -7.56 0.97 -26.76
C ASP A 355 -7.18 -0.49 -26.94
N PRO A 356 -6.90 -1.26 -25.89
CA PRO A 356 -6.77 -2.68 -26.04
C PRO A 356 -7.99 -3.42 -25.52
N THR A 357 -7.96 -4.70 -25.89
CA THR A 357 -8.47 -5.81 -25.12
C THR A 357 -8.17 -5.68 -23.63
N GLN A 358 -9.12 -6.14 -22.83
CA GLN A 358 -8.99 -6.29 -21.38
C GLN A 358 -7.64 -6.89 -20.96
N LEU A 359 -6.95 -6.21 -20.05
CA LEU A 359 -5.65 -6.62 -19.55
C LEU A 359 -5.76 -7.86 -18.67
N GLU A 360 -4.70 -8.67 -18.67
CA GLU A 360 -4.53 -9.74 -17.71
C GLU A 360 -4.31 -9.17 -16.30
N ALA A 361 -4.56 -10.00 -15.29
CA ALA A 361 -4.47 -9.56 -13.90
C ALA A 361 -3.01 -9.50 -13.45
N MET A 362 -2.60 -8.35 -12.93
CA MET A 362 -1.38 -8.16 -12.16
C MET A 362 -1.79 -7.66 -10.77
N THR A 363 -2.45 -8.55 -10.02
CA THR A 363 -3.13 -8.21 -8.77
C THR A 363 -2.18 -7.69 -7.70
N GLU A 364 -0.89 -8.02 -7.74
CA GLU A 364 0.12 -7.51 -6.81
C GLU A 364 0.33 -6.00 -6.95
N MET A 365 0.08 -5.45 -8.14
CA MET A 365 0.18 -4.02 -8.41
C MET A 365 -1.18 -3.31 -8.39
N GLY A 366 -2.24 -3.98 -7.90
CA GLY A 366 -3.61 -3.44 -7.92
C GLY A 366 -4.29 -3.49 -9.29
N ILE A 367 -3.66 -4.08 -10.30
CA ILE A 367 -4.25 -4.25 -11.64
C ILE A 367 -5.06 -5.53 -11.65
N VAL A 368 -6.38 -5.41 -11.49
CA VAL A 368 -7.29 -6.54 -11.62
C VAL A 368 -7.53 -6.87 -13.11
N GLY A 369 -7.68 -8.16 -13.44
CA GLY A 369 -7.96 -8.55 -14.83
C GLY A 369 -9.24 -7.92 -15.35
N GLY A 370 -9.27 -7.45 -16.60
CA GLY A 370 -10.41 -6.73 -17.17
C GLY A 370 -10.25 -5.21 -17.28
N LEU A 371 -9.23 -4.63 -16.64
CA LEU A 371 -8.90 -3.20 -16.80
C LEU A 371 -8.40 -2.91 -18.23
N THR A 372 -8.50 -1.66 -18.66
CA THR A 372 -7.84 -1.15 -19.88
C THR A 372 -6.62 -0.30 -19.48
N PRO A 373 -5.63 -0.05 -20.36
CA PRO A 373 -4.52 0.86 -20.14
C PRO A 373 -4.96 2.23 -19.70
N LEU A 374 -6.09 2.75 -20.20
CA LEU A 374 -6.58 4.04 -19.76
C LEU A 374 -6.92 4.00 -18.26
N HIS A 375 -7.51 2.91 -17.75
CA HIS A 375 -7.70 2.73 -16.31
C HIS A 375 -6.35 2.73 -15.57
N VAL A 376 -5.37 1.97 -16.05
CA VAL A 376 -4.05 1.88 -15.39
C VAL A 376 -3.31 3.22 -15.40
N VAL A 377 -3.42 4.00 -16.48
CA VAL A 377 -2.84 5.35 -16.60
C VAL A 377 -3.53 6.32 -15.65
N VAL A 378 -4.87 6.29 -15.53
CA VAL A 378 -5.60 7.13 -14.57
C VAL A 378 -5.28 6.75 -13.12
N MET A 379 -5.12 5.46 -12.83
CA MET A 379 -4.76 4.97 -11.50
C MET A 379 -3.33 5.36 -11.09
N HIS A 380 -2.35 5.22 -11.99
CA HIS A 380 -0.92 5.26 -11.62
C HIS A 380 -0.07 6.31 -12.35
N GLY A 381 -0.60 6.94 -13.40
CA GLY A 381 0.09 7.91 -14.26
C GLY A 381 -0.35 9.37 -14.09
N TRP A 382 -1.23 9.65 -13.12
CA TRP A 382 -1.84 10.97 -12.85
C TRP A 382 -0.85 12.13 -12.60
N ARG A 383 0.43 11.84 -12.33
CA ARG A 383 1.49 12.87 -12.19
C ARG A 383 1.90 13.49 -13.53
N CYS A 384 1.54 12.86 -14.65
CA CYS A 384 1.84 13.31 -16.00
C CYS A 384 0.54 13.45 -16.82
N PRO A 385 -0.34 14.44 -16.52
CA PRO A 385 -1.65 14.56 -17.16
C PRO A 385 -1.59 14.71 -18.68
N GLY A 386 -0.46 15.21 -19.23
CA GLY A 386 -0.23 15.28 -20.67
C GLY A 386 -0.26 13.91 -21.37
N VAL A 387 0.08 12.83 -20.68
CA VAL A 387 -0.04 11.46 -21.22
C VAL A 387 -1.51 11.09 -21.41
N LEU A 388 -2.35 11.34 -20.39
CA LEU A 388 -3.78 11.07 -20.45
C LEU A 388 -4.43 11.85 -21.60
N GLU A 389 -4.13 13.14 -21.72
CA GLU A 389 -4.65 13.95 -22.82
C GLU A 389 -4.19 13.44 -24.20
N THR A 390 -2.92 13.03 -24.33
CA THR A 390 -2.39 12.46 -25.58
C THR A 390 -3.12 11.17 -25.98
N LEU A 391 -3.42 10.28 -25.03
CA LEU A 391 -4.17 9.05 -25.31
C LEU A 391 -5.61 9.34 -25.74
N LEU A 392 -6.27 10.31 -25.12
CA LEU A 392 -7.63 10.72 -25.49
C LEU A 392 -7.68 11.39 -26.87
N GLN A 393 -6.68 12.21 -27.22
CA GLN A 393 -6.50 12.73 -28.58
C GLN A 393 -6.32 11.61 -29.61
N ALA A 394 -5.65 10.53 -29.20
CA ALA A 394 -5.49 9.31 -29.98
C ALA A 394 -6.73 8.40 -29.97
N ARG A 395 -7.90 8.93 -29.56
CA ARG A 395 -9.22 8.29 -29.51
C ARG A 395 -9.41 7.20 -28.46
N ALA A 396 -8.63 7.22 -27.38
CA ALA A 396 -8.95 6.38 -26.22
C ALA A 396 -10.37 6.66 -25.69
N ASP A 397 -11.11 5.63 -25.32
CA ASP A 397 -12.48 5.80 -24.82
C ASP A 397 -12.51 6.34 -23.38
N ALA A 398 -12.81 7.64 -23.23
CA ALA A 398 -13.00 8.32 -21.94
C ALA A 398 -14.13 7.75 -21.07
N ASN A 399 -14.98 6.90 -21.64
CA ASN A 399 -16.10 6.25 -20.98
C ASN A 399 -15.89 4.74 -20.81
N THR A 400 -14.67 4.24 -20.99
CA THR A 400 -14.37 2.83 -20.82
C THR A 400 -14.73 2.34 -19.41
N VAL A 401 -15.13 1.07 -19.31
CA VAL A 401 -15.64 0.44 -18.09
C VAL A 401 -14.94 -0.89 -17.88
N ALA A 402 -14.45 -1.13 -16.67
CA ALA A 402 -13.89 -2.40 -16.26
C ALA A 402 -14.63 -2.95 -15.04
N LYS A 403 -15.11 -4.19 -15.12
CA LYS A 403 -15.91 -4.85 -14.07
C LYS A 403 -17.09 -4.03 -13.52
N GLY A 404 -17.71 -3.20 -14.36
CA GLY A 404 -18.80 -2.32 -13.93
C GLY A 404 -18.32 -1.06 -13.18
N ILE A 405 -17.04 -0.69 -13.31
CA ILE A 405 -16.48 0.56 -12.77
C ILE A 405 -16.01 1.43 -13.95
N PRO A 406 -16.55 2.66 -14.11
CA PRO A 406 -16.07 3.62 -15.11
C PRO A 406 -14.65 4.12 -14.82
N VAL A 407 -13.86 4.39 -15.86
CA VAL A 407 -12.49 4.92 -15.72
C VAL A 407 -12.40 6.19 -14.86
N LEU A 408 -13.41 7.06 -14.95
CA LEU A 408 -13.48 8.31 -14.20
C LEU A 408 -13.47 8.09 -12.67
N ALA A 409 -13.97 6.94 -12.19
CA ALA A 409 -13.98 6.61 -10.76
C ALA A 409 -12.58 6.34 -10.18
N TYR A 410 -11.58 6.11 -11.04
CA TYR A 410 -10.20 5.84 -10.61
C TYR A 410 -9.32 7.10 -10.54
N CYS A 411 -9.87 8.29 -10.83
CA CYS A 411 -9.07 9.52 -10.86
C CYS A 411 -8.44 9.81 -9.50
N ARG A 412 -7.15 10.19 -9.53
CA ARG A 412 -6.37 10.57 -8.34
C ARG A 412 -6.07 12.06 -8.25
N SER A 413 -6.38 12.83 -9.30
CA SER A 413 -6.16 14.28 -9.38
C SER A 413 -7.38 14.99 -9.94
N ALA A 414 -7.58 16.25 -9.56
CA ALA A 414 -8.62 17.10 -10.15
C ALA A 414 -8.38 17.33 -11.65
N THR A 415 -7.12 17.43 -12.07
CA THR A 415 -6.73 17.61 -13.48
C THR A 415 -7.18 16.44 -14.36
N ASP A 416 -7.06 15.20 -13.91
CA ASP A 416 -7.53 14.05 -14.69
C ASP A 416 -9.05 14.02 -14.84
N VAL A 417 -9.78 14.45 -13.80
CA VAL A 417 -11.24 14.63 -13.88
C VAL A 417 -11.59 15.66 -14.96
N GLU A 418 -10.92 16.83 -14.95
CA GLU A 418 -11.14 17.88 -15.95
C GLU A 418 -10.85 17.38 -17.37
N ILE A 419 -9.74 16.67 -17.56
CA ILE A 419 -9.36 16.11 -18.86
C ILE A 419 -10.41 15.10 -19.31
N LEU A 420 -10.76 14.10 -18.51
CA LEU A 420 -11.76 13.09 -18.91
C LEU A 420 -13.13 13.72 -19.22
N VAL A 421 -13.58 14.68 -18.42
CA VAL A 421 -14.84 15.40 -18.66
C VAL A 421 -14.78 16.24 -19.94
N LYS A 422 -13.64 16.89 -20.24
CA LYS A 422 -13.40 17.59 -21.52
C LYS A 422 -13.57 16.65 -22.72
N TYR A 423 -13.18 15.38 -22.59
CA TYR A 423 -13.39 14.33 -23.59
C TYR A 423 -14.70 13.54 -23.40
N ARG A 424 -15.71 14.17 -22.77
CA ARG A 424 -17.09 13.68 -22.61
C ARG A 424 -17.26 12.43 -21.74
N ALA A 425 -16.41 12.23 -20.74
CA ALA A 425 -16.67 11.23 -19.70
C ALA A 425 -17.96 11.58 -18.92
N ASP A 426 -18.83 10.58 -18.72
CA ASP A 426 -20.06 10.75 -17.95
C ASP A 426 -19.79 10.71 -16.44
N VAL A 427 -19.90 11.87 -15.80
CA VAL A 427 -19.70 12.07 -14.35
C VAL A 427 -20.71 11.34 -13.47
N ASN A 428 -21.85 10.93 -14.03
CA ASN A 428 -22.91 10.21 -13.32
C ASN A 428 -23.01 8.76 -13.77
N LYS A 429 -22.03 8.26 -14.53
CA LYS A 429 -22.04 6.90 -15.05
C LYS A 429 -22.12 5.88 -13.91
N ALA A 430 -23.08 4.97 -14.04
CA ALA A 430 -23.27 3.84 -13.13
C ALA A 430 -23.60 2.62 -13.98
N THR A 431 -22.83 1.54 -13.84
CA THR A 431 -22.95 0.37 -14.72
C THR A 431 -23.33 -0.90 -13.96
N PRO A 432 -24.15 -1.80 -14.55
CA PRO A 432 -24.44 -3.10 -13.96
C PRO A 432 -23.18 -3.97 -13.77
N PRO A 433 -23.17 -4.91 -12.81
CA PRO A 433 -24.28 -5.24 -11.91
C PRO A 433 -24.33 -4.34 -10.67
N LEU A 434 -23.22 -3.67 -10.31
CA LEU A 434 -23.10 -2.93 -9.05
C LEU A 434 -23.91 -1.62 -9.04
N LYS A 435 -24.03 -0.95 -10.20
CA LYS A 435 -24.74 0.33 -10.38
C LYS A 435 -24.30 1.42 -9.39
N VAL A 436 -23.01 1.45 -9.05
CA VAL A 436 -22.43 2.49 -8.18
C VAL A 436 -22.01 3.68 -9.06
N PRO A 437 -22.47 4.91 -8.79
CA PRO A 437 -22.06 6.09 -9.53
C PRO A 437 -20.60 6.48 -9.21
N VAL A 438 -19.95 7.14 -10.17
CA VAL A 438 -18.55 7.61 -10.07
C VAL A 438 -18.26 8.34 -8.75
N LEU A 439 -19.11 9.30 -8.36
CA LEU A 439 -18.91 10.08 -7.13
C LEU A 439 -18.95 9.20 -5.87
N ALA A 440 -19.77 8.14 -5.85
CA ALA A 440 -19.82 7.27 -4.71
C ALA A 440 -18.53 6.45 -4.58
N LEU A 441 -18.05 5.87 -5.67
CA LEU A 441 -16.76 5.19 -5.71
C LEU A 441 -15.62 6.14 -5.29
N ALA A 442 -15.55 7.33 -5.87
CA ALA A 442 -14.52 8.30 -5.53
C ALA A 442 -14.56 8.73 -4.05
N SER A 443 -15.76 8.85 -3.44
CA SER A 443 -15.91 9.22 -2.03
C SER A 443 -15.63 8.06 -1.07
N GLY A 444 -15.98 6.84 -1.46
CA GLY A 444 -15.75 5.63 -0.68
C GLY A 444 -14.31 5.16 -0.71
N GLU A 445 -13.63 5.37 -1.84
CA GLU A 445 -12.21 5.16 -2.00
C GLU A 445 -11.43 6.36 -1.43
N ASN A 446 -10.17 6.16 -1.06
CA ASN A 446 -9.30 7.19 -0.45
C ASN A 446 -8.88 8.32 -1.43
N SER A 447 -9.80 8.79 -2.27
CA SER A 447 -9.58 9.93 -3.17
C SER A 447 -9.45 11.20 -2.37
N LYS A 448 -8.56 12.08 -2.82
CA LYS A 448 -8.35 13.37 -2.18
C LYS A 448 -9.61 14.25 -2.29
N PRO A 449 -9.85 15.15 -1.32
CA PRO A 449 -10.98 16.09 -1.35
C PRO A 449 -11.07 16.91 -2.64
N GLU A 450 -9.93 17.24 -3.26
CA GLU A 450 -9.85 17.96 -4.54
C GLU A 450 -10.54 17.22 -5.70
N VAL A 451 -10.46 15.88 -5.74
CA VAL A 451 -11.12 15.05 -6.76
C VAL A 451 -12.62 15.08 -6.56
N ILE A 452 -13.08 14.96 -5.31
CA ILE A 452 -14.49 15.00 -4.94
C ILE A 452 -15.08 16.38 -5.27
N ALA A 453 -14.38 17.45 -4.88
CA ALA A 453 -14.77 18.83 -5.20
C ALA A 453 -14.88 19.02 -6.71
N LYS A 454 -13.89 18.55 -7.50
CA LYS A 454 -13.92 18.67 -8.95
C LYS A 454 -15.07 17.90 -9.59
N LEU A 455 -15.36 16.68 -9.13
CA LEU A 455 -16.52 15.91 -9.61
C LEU A 455 -17.84 16.65 -9.35
N LEU A 456 -17.98 17.27 -8.17
CA LEU A 456 -19.15 18.08 -7.83
C LEU A 456 -19.27 19.34 -8.71
N GLU A 457 -18.15 20.03 -8.99
CA GLU A 457 -18.10 21.15 -9.94
C GLU A 457 -18.53 20.71 -11.35
N CYS A 458 -18.13 19.50 -11.76
CA CYS A 458 -18.55 18.88 -13.02
C CYS A 458 -19.98 18.31 -12.99
N ARG A 459 -20.80 18.66 -11.99
CA ARG A 459 -22.22 18.26 -11.83
C ARG A 459 -22.44 16.76 -11.56
N ALA A 460 -21.52 16.11 -10.85
CA ALA A 460 -21.80 14.80 -10.28
C ALA A 460 -22.91 14.89 -9.22
N SER A 461 -23.86 13.95 -9.25
CA SER A 461 -24.99 13.93 -8.33
C SER A 461 -24.56 13.51 -6.92
N PRO A 462 -24.74 14.35 -5.89
CA PRO A 462 -24.36 14.05 -4.51
C PRO A 462 -25.18 12.90 -3.89
N ASN A 463 -26.30 12.55 -4.51
CA ASN A 463 -27.24 11.53 -4.06
C ASN A 463 -27.23 10.28 -4.96
N GLY A 464 -26.56 10.34 -6.12
CA GLY A 464 -26.58 9.29 -7.13
C GLY A 464 -27.99 9.00 -7.68
N PRO A 465 -28.17 7.95 -8.51
CA PRO A 465 -29.47 7.49 -8.93
C PRO A 465 -30.23 6.81 -7.78
N VAL A 466 -31.56 6.93 -7.75
CA VAL A 466 -32.41 6.32 -6.73
C VAL A 466 -32.44 4.80 -6.90
N ALA A 467 -31.82 4.10 -5.94
CA ALA A 467 -31.93 2.67 -5.63
C ALA A 467 -31.74 1.64 -6.78
N GLY A 468 -30.61 0.93 -6.76
CA GLY A 468 -30.39 -0.29 -7.54
C GLY A 468 -28.99 -0.87 -7.30
N GLY A 469 -28.85 -2.19 -7.28
CA GLY A 469 -27.57 -2.88 -6.99
C GLY A 469 -27.41 -3.28 -5.52
N ILE A 470 -26.18 -3.15 -4.99
CA ILE A 470 -25.74 -3.60 -3.65
C ILE A 470 -26.34 -2.82 -2.47
N GLY A 471 -27.26 -1.87 -2.73
CA GLY A 471 -27.93 -1.08 -1.70
C GLY A 471 -27.11 0.07 -1.14
N THR A 472 -25.79 -0.11 -0.98
CA THR A 472 -24.83 0.87 -0.47
C THR A 472 -24.19 1.70 -1.60
N THR A 473 -24.99 2.25 -2.51
CA THR A 473 -24.49 2.85 -3.75
C THR A 473 -24.42 4.38 -3.71
N HIS A 474 -24.82 5.02 -2.61
CA HIS A 474 -24.81 6.48 -2.49
C HIS A 474 -23.48 7.00 -1.94
N PRO A 475 -23.05 8.24 -2.32
CA PRO A 475 -21.75 8.76 -1.90
C PRO A 475 -21.53 8.80 -0.39
N LEU A 476 -22.48 9.35 0.37
CA LEU A 476 -22.38 9.38 1.84
C LEU A 476 -22.41 7.98 2.47
N SER A 477 -23.19 7.06 1.92
CA SER A 477 -23.26 5.70 2.48
C SER A 477 -21.97 4.92 2.26
N LEU A 478 -21.40 4.99 1.05
CA LEU A 478 -20.16 4.27 0.76
C LEU A 478 -18.97 4.90 1.50
N LEU A 479 -18.96 6.23 1.61
CA LEU A 479 -18.01 6.94 2.45
C LEU A 479 -18.10 6.52 3.93
N SER A 480 -19.31 6.39 4.48
CA SER A 480 -19.51 5.99 5.88
C SER A 480 -19.00 4.59 6.17
N ILE A 481 -19.18 3.65 5.23
CA ILE A 481 -18.70 2.27 5.35
C ILE A 481 -17.17 2.22 5.44
N ASN A 482 -16.49 3.05 4.65
CA ASN A 482 -15.03 3.08 4.57
C ASN A 482 -14.39 4.17 5.45
N ALA A 483 -15.18 4.89 6.26
CA ALA A 483 -14.73 6.09 6.97
C ALA A 483 -13.56 5.81 7.92
N THR A 484 -13.50 4.63 8.54
CA THR A 484 -12.44 4.26 9.48
C THR A 484 -11.07 4.10 8.81
N SER A 485 -11.04 3.82 7.50
CA SER A 485 -9.82 3.61 6.71
C SER A 485 -9.58 4.71 5.69
N ASN A 486 -10.44 5.73 5.64
CA ASN A 486 -10.35 6.84 4.70
C ASN A 486 -9.89 8.11 5.45
N PRO A 487 -8.66 8.60 5.21
CA PRO A 487 -8.13 9.79 5.89
C PRO A 487 -8.93 11.05 5.58
N TYR A 488 -9.60 11.08 4.44
CA TYR A 488 -10.36 12.23 3.95
C TYR A 488 -11.84 12.14 4.29
N ALA A 489 -12.28 11.16 5.08
CA ALA A 489 -13.69 10.88 5.27
C ALA A 489 -14.49 12.08 5.79
N VAL A 490 -13.95 12.81 6.77
CA VAL A 490 -14.61 13.98 7.34
C VAL A 490 -14.71 15.11 6.32
N GLU A 491 -13.64 15.38 5.58
CA GLU A 491 -13.61 16.46 4.59
C GLU A 491 -14.49 16.14 3.37
N ALA A 492 -14.44 14.90 2.88
CA ALA A 492 -15.33 14.37 1.85
C ALA A 492 -16.80 14.51 2.27
N ALA A 493 -17.14 14.15 3.52
CA ALA A 493 -18.50 14.30 4.05
C ALA A 493 -18.93 15.77 4.08
N ARG A 494 -18.05 16.70 4.48
CA ARG A 494 -18.33 18.15 4.45
C ARG A 494 -18.61 18.64 3.02
N LEU A 495 -17.81 18.21 2.05
CA LEU A 495 -18.01 18.57 0.64
C LEU A 495 -19.35 18.04 0.10
N LEU A 496 -19.67 16.78 0.38
CA LEU A 496 -20.93 16.16 -0.02
C LEU A 496 -22.15 16.86 0.60
N VAL A 497 -22.12 17.14 1.91
CA VAL A 497 -23.20 17.86 2.60
C VAL A 497 -23.35 19.28 2.07
N LYS A 498 -22.24 20.00 1.84
CA LYS A 498 -22.26 21.33 1.22
C LYS A 498 -22.88 21.28 -0.18
N ALA A 499 -22.67 20.18 -0.91
CA ALA A 499 -23.29 19.93 -2.20
C ALA A 499 -24.72 19.37 -2.10
N THR A 500 -25.40 19.45 -0.94
CA THR A 500 -26.78 19.01 -0.72
C THR A 500 -27.00 17.49 -0.75
N ALA A 501 -25.99 16.70 -0.38
CA ALA A 501 -26.17 15.26 -0.13
C ALA A 501 -27.17 15.01 1.00
N ASN A 502 -28.12 14.10 0.76
CA ASN A 502 -29.15 13.73 1.70
C ASN A 502 -28.60 12.75 2.74
N VAL A 503 -28.32 13.26 3.94
CA VAL A 503 -27.83 12.48 5.09
C VAL A 503 -28.80 11.38 5.56
N ASN A 504 -30.09 11.50 5.20
CA ASN A 504 -31.14 10.55 5.57
C ASN A 504 -31.50 9.60 4.42
N GLN A 505 -30.74 9.60 3.32
CA GLN A 505 -31.01 8.75 2.17
C GLN A 505 -30.86 7.27 2.56
N GLN A 506 -31.95 6.52 2.43
CA GLN A 506 -31.95 5.10 2.74
C GLN A 506 -31.32 4.30 1.60
N CYS A 507 -30.42 3.40 1.99
CA CYS A 507 -29.75 2.42 1.14
C CYS A 507 -30.50 1.10 1.20
N LYS A 508 -30.97 0.57 0.07
CA LYS A 508 -31.66 -0.74 0.01
C LYS A 508 -31.10 -1.57 -1.12
N ALA A 509 -30.59 -2.75 -0.79
CA ALA A 509 -30.20 -3.73 -1.79
C ALA A 509 -31.42 -4.12 -2.63
N SER A 510 -31.17 -4.54 -3.87
CA SER A 510 -32.23 -4.88 -4.81
C SER A 510 -31.86 -6.12 -5.63
N GLY A 511 -32.87 -6.82 -6.14
CA GLY A 511 -32.69 -8.01 -6.98
C GLY A 511 -31.87 -9.09 -6.28
N VAL A 512 -30.84 -9.62 -6.97
CA VAL A 512 -29.97 -10.69 -6.45
C VAL A 512 -29.24 -10.29 -5.17
N PHE A 513 -28.89 -9.00 -5.01
CA PHE A 513 -28.18 -8.53 -3.83
C PHE A 513 -29.06 -8.52 -2.59
N TYR A 514 -30.35 -8.19 -2.73
CA TYR A 514 -31.31 -8.29 -1.64
C TYR A 514 -31.55 -9.74 -1.23
N ALA A 515 -31.65 -10.65 -2.20
CA ALA A 515 -31.78 -12.08 -1.91
C ALA A 515 -30.55 -12.61 -1.15
N LEU A 516 -29.33 -12.25 -1.61
CA LEU A 516 -28.08 -12.63 -0.93
C LEU A 516 -28.01 -12.06 0.50
N GLU A 517 -28.40 -10.80 0.68
CA GLU A 517 -28.47 -10.17 2.00
C GLU A 517 -29.41 -10.93 2.94
N MET A 518 -30.63 -11.23 2.50
CA MET A 518 -31.61 -11.97 3.32
C MET A 518 -31.14 -13.38 3.65
N LEU A 519 -30.50 -14.08 2.70
CA LEU A 519 -29.91 -15.40 2.93
C LEU A 519 -28.81 -15.34 3.99
N ASN A 520 -27.90 -14.38 3.89
CA ASN A 520 -26.80 -14.24 4.84
C ASN A 520 -27.28 -13.81 6.23
N ARG A 521 -28.25 -12.90 6.33
CA ARG A 521 -28.91 -12.58 7.62
C ARG A 521 -29.55 -13.80 8.25
N THR A 522 -30.30 -14.57 7.47
CA THR A 522 -30.95 -15.79 7.95
C THR A 522 -29.91 -16.79 8.45
N TYR A 523 -28.82 -16.99 7.71
CA TYR A 523 -27.74 -17.87 8.12
C TYR A 523 -27.12 -17.45 9.47
N LEU A 524 -26.85 -16.15 9.65
CA LEU A 524 -26.24 -15.60 10.86
C LEU A 524 -27.14 -15.72 12.11
N HIS A 525 -28.44 -15.95 11.95
CA HIS A 525 -29.33 -16.26 13.09
C HIS A 525 -29.11 -17.66 13.65
N PHE A 526 -28.63 -18.61 12.84
CA PHE A 526 -28.50 -20.02 13.23
C PHE A 526 -27.05 -20.50 13.34
N ALA A 527 -26.09 -19.77 12.77
CA ALA A 527 -24.71 -20.19 12.70
C ALA A 527 -23.72 -19.02 12.81
N ARG A 528 -22.49 -19.33 13.23
CA ARG A 528 -21.38 -18.37 13.22
C ARG A 528 -21.02 -18.00 11.78
N PRO A 529 -20.57 -16.75 11.53
CA PRO A 529 -20.16 -16.32 10.19
C PRO A 529 -19.05 -17.20 9.63
N ARG A 530 -19.17 -17.57 8.35
CA ARG A 530 -18.13 -18.34 7.64
C ARG A 530 -17.03 -17.45 7.04
N SER A 531 -17.29 -16.15 6.89
CA SER A 531 -16.37 -15.19 6.28
C SER A 531 -16.73 -13.76 6.67
N ASN A 532 -15.77 -12.85 6.55
CA ASN A 532 -15.99 -11.41 6.74
C ASN A 532 -16.93 -10.84 5.67
N LEU A 533 -16.90 -11.38 4.45
CA LEU A 533 -17.81 -11.05 3.36
C LEU A 533 -19.27 -11.36 3.71
N MET A 534 -19.53 -12.47 4.41
CA MET A 534 -20.89 -12.83 4.84
C MET A 534 -21.45 -11.81 5.84
N LEU A 535 -20.64 -11.36 6.79
CA LEU A 535 -21.04 -10.29 7.72
C LEU A 535 -21.32 -9.00 6.95
N PHE A 536 -20.41 -8.61 6.06
CA PHE A 536 -20.55 -7.41 5.23
C PHE A 536 -21.83 -7.41 4.37
N THR A 537 -22.08 -8.52 3.67
CA THR A 537 -23.24 -8.65 2.76
C THR A 537 -24.57 -8.81 3.50
N ALA A 538 -24.58 -9.30 4.74
CA ALA A 538 -25.79 -9.35 5.57
C ALA A 538 -26.25 -7.94 5.99
N GLU A 539 -25.37 -6.94 5.93
CA GLU A 539 -25.64 -5.58 6.38
C GLU A 539 -25.77 -4.57 5.24
N TRP A 540 -25.92 -4.98 3.98
CA TRP A 540 -26.01 -4.03 2.85
C TRP A 540 -27.15 -3.00 2.95
N SER A 541 -28.32 -3.39 3.44
CA SER A 541 -29.47 -2.48 3.61
C SER A 541 -29.58 -1.90 5.03
N THR A 542 -28.79 -2.38 5.99
CA THR A 542 -28.83 -1.90 7.38
C THR A 542 -27.54 -1.28 7.86
N SER A 543 -26.48 -1.28 7.05
CA SER A 543 -25.22 -0.57 7.28
C SER A 543 -25.59 0.86 7.61
N PRO A 544 -25.61 1.19 8.90
CA PRO A 544 -26.13 2.45 9.31
C PRO A 544 -24.99 3.41 9.10
N GLY A 545 -25.23 4.49 8.36
CA GLY A 545 -24.33 5.65 8.37
C GLY A 545 -24.12 6.27 9.77
N LEU A 546 -24.49 5.59 10.87
CA LEU A 546 -24.41 6.09 12.24
C LEU A 546 -24.53 5.07 13.39
N ARG A 547 -24.78 3.75 13.20
CA ARG A 547 -24.90 2.79 14.34
C ARG A 547 -23.67 1.95 14.66
N LEU A 548 -22.52 2.19 14.02
CA LEU A 548 -21.23 1.68 14.52
C LEU A 548 -20.75 2.46 15.77
N PHE A 549 -21.36 3.60 16.10
CA PHE A 549 -21.02 4.39 17.29
C PHE A 549 -21.75 3.98 18.59
N VAL A 550 -22.69 3.02 18.56
CA VAL A 550 -23.57 2.74 19.73
C VAL A 550 -23.39 1.35 20.34
N ARG A 551 -22.39 0.56 19.91
CA ARG A 551 -22.05 -0.72 20.57
C ARG A 551 -20.70 -0.74 21.29
N GLN A 552 -20.19 0.43 21.68
CA GLN A 552 -19.16 0.56 22.72
C GLN A 552 -19.74 1.36 23.88
N ARG A 553 -20.39 0.63 24.80
CA ARG A 553 -20.48 1.00 26.21
C ARG A 553 -20.25 -0.26 27.02
#